data_AF-A0A011LY55-F1
#
_entry.id   AF-A0A011LY55-F1
#
_cell.length_a   1.000
_cell.length_b   1.000
_cell.length_c   1.000
_cell.angle_alpha   90.00
_cell.angle_beta   90.00
_cell.angle_gamma   90.00
#
_symmetry.space_group_name_H-M   'P 1'
#
loop_
_entity.id
_entity.type
_entity.pdbx_description
1 polymer ?
#
loop_
_entity_poly.entity_id
_entity_poly.type
_entity_poly.pdbx_seq_one_letter_code
_entity_poly.pdbx_strand_id
1 'polypeptide(L)'
;MKGFQFDDPLKFNEMKRLAERFFPKSTLEWIVNNPRPAFIFYSEPTLKCCNCKKELLGRDIFKKRSAALVTVWYEKNEDGSNKTELIEGEEVAVIGQVVWSCKGACDSILEADLLKKFNYAGWCDLGDYLLPPVYLRNLNSFMLGIFHNTYKEEAIVQGRELMNNIFPFISRHLNDDDKEEMHNLMMIPPELGGWR
;
A
#
# COMPACT_ATOMS: atom_id res chain seq x y z
N MET A 1 -12.20 -2.49 -24.66
CA MET A 1 -11.52 -2.47 -23.35
C MET A 1 -10.03 -2.50 -23.59
N LYS A 2 -9.35 -1.36 -23.45
CA LYS A 2 -7.88 -1.28 -23.50
C LYS A 2 -7.37 -1.39 -22.06
N GLY A 3 -7.40 -2.63 -21.53
CA GLY A 3 -6.69 -3.00 -20.30
C GLY A 3 -5.19 -2.96 -20.53
N PHE A 4 -4.40 -2.97 -19.46
CA PHE A 4 -2.97 -2.66 -19.47
C PHE A 4 -2.19 -3.51 -20.50
N GLN A 5 -1.79 -2.92 -21.63
CA GLN A 5 -0.75 -3.53 -22.48
C GLN A 5 0.62 -3.40 -21.80
N PHE A 6 0.89 -4.19 -20.75
CA PHE A 6 2.24 -4.73 -20.64
C PHE A 6 2.51 -5.44 -21.98
N ASP A 7 3.70 -5.26 -22.57
CA ASP A 7 4.06 -5.96 -23.81
C ASP A 7 3.64 -7.43 -23.72
N ASP A 8 3.15 -8.01 -24.82
CA ASP A 8 2.67 -9.39 -24.89
C ASP A 8 3.54 -10.30 -23.98
N PRO A 9 2.97 -10.82 -22.87
CA PRO A 9 3.74 -11.54 -21.87
C PRO A 9 4.52 -12.71 -22.48
N LEU A 10 3.97 -13.33 -23.53
CA LEU A 10 4.61 -14.44 -24.24
C LEU A 10 5.85 -13.95 -25.00
N LYS A 11 5.72 -12.86 -25.75
CA LYS A 11 6.81 -12.27 -26.53
C LYS A 11 7.94 -11.75 -25.65
N PHE A 12 7.60 -11.10 -24.52
CA PHE A 12 8.59 -10.67 -23.54
C PHE A 12 9.35 -11.87 -22.93
N ASN A 13 8.64 -12.96 -22.63
CA ASN A 13 9.24 -14.17 -22.06
C ASN A 13 10.21 -14.88 -23.02
N GLU A 14 9.94 -14.89 -24.32
CA GLU A 14 10.87 -15.47 -25.30
C GLU A 14 12.17 -14.67 -25.40
N MET A 15 12.09 -13.34 -25.49
CA MET A 15 13.26 -12.46 -25.51
C MET A 15 14.05 -12.54 -24.20
N LYS A 16 13.35 -12.60 -23.06
CA LYS A 16 13.94 -12.80 -21.74
C LYS A 16 14.73 -14.10 -21.66
N ARG A 17 14.18 -15.23 -22.11
CA ARG A 17 14.88 -16.52 -22.12
C ARG A 17 16.18 -16.48 -22.93
N LEU A 18 16.17 -15.77 -24.06
CA LEU A 18 17.37 -15.60 -24.87
C LEU A 18 18.42 -14.75 -24.12
N ALA A 19 18.01 -13.63 -23.52
CA ALA A 19 18.88 -12.77 -22.73
C ALA A 19 19.46 -13.50 -21.52
N GLU A 20 18.66 -14.29 -20.80
CA GLU A 20 19.10 -15.12 -19.67
C GLU A 20 20.16 -16.15 -20.09
N ARG A 21 20.07 -16.70 -21.31
CA ARG A 21 21.04 -17.69 -21.81
C ARG A 21 22.41 -17.08 -22.09
N PHE A 22 22.48 -15.87 -22.63
CA PHE A 22 23.74 -15.23 -23.04
C PHE A 22 24.30 -14.26 -22.00
N PHE A 23 23.43 -13.59 -21.24
CA PHE A 23 23.79 -12.54 -20.28
C PHE A 23 23.04 -12.74 -18.94
N PRO A 24 23.20 -13.89 -18.26
CA PRO A 24 22.37 -14.24 -17.10
C PRO A 24 22.46 -13.23 -15.96
N LYS A 25 23.67 -12.72 -15.65
CA LYS A 25 23.88 -11.77 -14.55
C LYS A 25 23.21 -10.42 -14.81
N SER A 26 23.51 -9.80 -15.95
CA SER A 26 22.94 -8.51 -16.35
C SER A 26 21.42 -8.59 -16.54
N THR A 27 20.92 -9.71 -17.06
CA THR A 27 19.48 -9.92 -17.22
C THR A 27 18.78 -10.03 -15.86
N LEU A 28 19.36 -10.77 -14.91
CA LEU A 28 18.81 -10.88 -13.55
C LEU A 28 18.78 -9.51 -12.85
N GLU A 29 19.88 -8.77 -12.90
CA GLU A 29 19.98 -7.42 -12.34
C GLU A 29 18.94 -6.47 -12.96
N TRP A 30 18.81 -6.51 -14.29
CA TRP A 30 17.81 -5.68 -14.99
C TRP A 30 16.38 -6.05 -14.59
N ILE A 31 16.03 -7.33 -14.44
CA ILE A 31 14.70 -7.78 -14.02
C ILE A 31 14.38 -7.28 -12.62
N VAL A 32 15.33 -7.38 -11.69
CA VAL A 32 15.16 -6.91 -10.31
C VAL A 32 14.95 -5.39 -10.29
N ASN A 33 15.78 -4.64 -11.02
CA ASN A 33 15.75 -3.17 -11.03
C ASN A 33 14.71 -2.55 -11.98
N ASN A 34 13.97 -3.35 -12.75
CA ASN A 34 12.85 -2.91 -13.58
C ASN A 34 11.57 -3.70 -13.20
N PRO A 35 11.09 -3.53 -11.96
CA PRO A 35 10.02 -4.35 -11.42
C PRO A 35 8.72 -4.15 -12.22
N ARG A 36 7.99 -5.26 -12.37
CA ARG A 36 6.64 -5.31 -12.90
C ARG A 36 5.75 -6.03 -11.89
N PRO A 37 4.45 -5.72 -11.83
CA PRO A 37 3.53 -6.47 -10.99
C PRO A 37 3.52 -7.95 -11.39
N ALA A 38 3.47 -8.84 -10.42
CA ALA A 38 3.33 -10.26 -10.63
C ALA A 38 1.93 -10.59 -11.17
N PHE A 39 1.83 -11.46 -12.17
CA PHE A 39 0.56 -11.93 -12.70
C PHE A 39 0.01 -13.07 -11.82
N ILE A 40 -0.61 -12.71 -10.70
CA ILE A 40 -1.13 -13.67 -9.70
C ILE A 40 -2.63 -13.87 -9.85
N PHE A 41 -3.38 -12.78 -10.02
CA PHE A 41 -4.82 -12.81 -10.15
C PHE A 41 -5.25 -12.84 -11.63
N TYR A 42 -6.46 -13.35 -11.87
CA TYR A 42 -7.05 -13.38 -13.20
C TYR A 42 -7.35 -11.98 -13.74
N SER A 43 -7.72 -11.06 -12.86
CA SER A 43 -7.99 -9.66 -13.18
C SER A 43 -6.82 -8.75 -12.83
N GLU A 44 -6.66 -7.68 -13.60
CA GLU A 44 -5.71 -6.61 -13.30
C GLU A 44 -6.07 -5.94 -11.97
N PRO A 45 -5.10 -5.72 -11.06
CA PRO A 45 -5.34 -4.98 -9.83
C PRO A 45 -5.76 -3.54 -10.11
N THR A 46 -6.70 -3.02 -9.33
CA THR A 46 -7.21 -1.66 -9.47
C THR A 46 -7.40 -1.06 -8.09
N LEU A 47 -6.89 0.15 -7.91
CA LEU A 47 -7.10 0.92 -6.68
C LEU A 47 -7.44 2.35 -7.08
N LYS A 48 -8.73 2.66 -7.11
CA LYS A 48 -9.22 3.98 -7.53
C LYS A 48 -9.25 4.93 -6.36
N CYS A 49 -8.79 6.16 -6.57
CA CYS A 49 -8.88 7.23 -5.57
C CYS A 49 -10.31 7.35 -5.03
N CYS A 50 -10.48 7.36 -3.71
CA CYS A 50 -11.79 7.43 -3.08
C CYS A 50 -12.58 8.69 -3.47
N ASN A 51 -11.90 9.80 -3.78
CA ASN A 51 -12.49 11.05 -4.26
C ASN A 51 -12.71 11.07 -5.78
N CYS A 52 -11.64 11.19 -6.58
CA CYS A 52 -11.74 11.44 -8.03
C CYS A 52 -11.88 10.18 -8.90
N LYS A 53 -11.85 8.98 -8.32
CA LYS A 53 -11.93 7.67 -8.99
C LYS A 53 -10.83 7.37 -10.02
N LYS A 54 -9.78 8.20 -10.08
CA LYS A 54 -8.57 7.95 -10.88
C LYS A 54 -7.85 6.70 -10.40
N GLU A 55 -7.33 5.89 -11.32
CA GLU A 55 -6.49 4.73 -11.02
C GLU A 55 -5.18 5.17 -10.36
N LEU A 56 -4.86 4.60 -9.19
CA LEU A 56 -3.64 4.89 -8.44
C LEU A 56 -2.53 3.89 -8.75
N LEU A 57 -2.86 2.64 -9.11
CA LEU A 57 -1.88 1.60 -9.44
C LEU A 57 -1.44 1.67 -10.91
N GLY A 58 -0.83 2.80 -11.27
CA GLY A 58 -0.31 3.03 -12.62
C GLY A 58 1.06 2.37 -12.88
N ARG A 59 1.47 2.29 -14.16
CA ARG A 59 2.79 1.77 -14.57
C ARG A 59 3.97 2.50 -13.93
N ASP A 60 3.79 3.78 -13.64
CA ASP A 60 4.81 4.64 -13.04
C ASP A 60 4.84 4.53 -11.51
N ILE A 61 4.04 3.69 -10.86
CA ILE A 61 3.91 3.71 -9.41
C ILE A 61 5.25 3.45 -8.69
N PHE A 62 6.12 2.60 -9.26
CA PHE A 62 7.48 2.38 -8.74
C PHE A 62 8.37 3.63 -8.85
N LYS A 63 8.11 4.52 -9.82
CA LYS A 63 8.84 5.78 -10.03
C LYS A 63 8.21 6.97 -9.29
N LYS A 64 6.92 6.90 -8.98
CA LYS A 64 6.10 7.97 -8.40
C LYS A 64 5.47 7.52 -7.07
N ARG A 65 6.31 7.04 -6.16
CA ARG A 65 5.90 6.44 -4.88
C ARG A 65 5.08 7.38 -3.99
N SER A 66 5.37 8.68 -4.04
CA SER A 66 4.70 9.72 -3.24
C SER A 66 3.49 10.38 -3.89
N ALA A 67 2.99 9.86 -5.02
CA ALA A 67 1.88 10.48 -5.77
C ALA A 67 0.49 10.25 -5.14
N ALA A 68 0.38 9.27 -4.25
CA ALA A 68 -0.86 8.88 -3.59
C ALA A 68 -0.55 8.48 -2.15
N LEU A 69 -1.57 8.54 -1.31
CA LEU A 69 -1.46 8.26 0.12
C LEU A 69 -2.60 7.40 0.61
N VAL A 70 -2.34 6.68 1.68
CA VAL A 70 -3.30 5.93 2.49
C VAL A 70 -3.41 6.64 3.83
N THR A 71 -4.64 6.87 4.30
CA THR A 71 -4.96 7.47 5.59
C THR A 71 -5.74 6.50 6.44
N VAL A 72 -5.49 6.53 7.74
CA VAL A 72 -6.19 5.72 8.73
C VAL A 72 -6.92 6.67 9.68
N TRP A 73 -8.12 6.26 10.08
CA TRP A 73 -9.05 7.08 10.84
C TRP A 73 -9.64 6.29 12.00
N TYR A 74 -9.58 6.85 13.20
CA TYR A 74 -10.18 6.26 14.39
C TYR A 74 -11.65 6.62 14.53
N GLU A 75 -12.43 5.66 15.02
CA GLU A 75 -13.81 5.88 15.45
C GLU A 75 -13.85 6.94 16.55
N LYS A 76 -14.89 7.78 16.50
CA LYS A 76 -15.08 8.93 17.38
C LYS A 76 -16.26 8.68 18.31
N ASN A 77 -16.06 8.89 19.60
CA ASN A 77 -17.13 8.91 20.60
C ASN A 77 -17.94 10.22 20.51
N GLU A 78 -19.11 10.28 21.17
CA GLU A 78 -19.96 11.48 21.18
C GLU A 78 -19.26 12.70 21.79
N ASP A 79 -18.35 12.49 22.74
CA ASP A 79 -17.52 13.53 23.36
C ASP A 79 -16.33 13.98 22.50
N GLY A 80 -16.13 13.31 21.36
CA GLY A 80 -15.05 13.56 20.42
C GLY A 80 -13.75 12.82 20.69
N SER A 81 -13.66 12.03 21.76
CA SER A 81 -12.51 11.16 22.04
C SER A 81 -12.44 9.96 21.08
N ASN A 82 -11.29 9.30 21.02
CA ASN A 82 -11.16 8.06 20.26
C ASN A 82 -11.96 6.96 20.95
N LYS A 83 -12.73 6.20 20.18
CA LYS A 83 -13.29 4.94 20.67
C LYS A 83 -12.16 3.93 20.85
N THR A 84 -12.08 3.32 22.03
CA THR A 84 -11.05 2.33 22.38
C THR A 84 -11.68 0.97 22.74
N GLU A 85 -10.90 -0.09 22.56
CA GLU A 85 -11.17 -1.43 23.06
C GLU A 85 -10.04 -1.85 24.00
N LEU A 86 -10.34 -2.60 25.05
CA LEU A 86 -9.35 -3.06 26.02
C LEU A 86 -8.72 -4.38 25.57
N ILE A 87 -7.42 -4.37 25.30
CA ILE A 87 -6.65 -5.53 24.86
C ILE A 87 -5.51 -5.75 25.85
N GLU A 88 -5.50 -6.90 26.52
CA GLU A 88 -4.43 -7.27 27.47
C GLU A 88 -4.12 -6.20 28.55
N GLY A 89 -5.11 -5.36 28.88
CA GLY A 89 -4.98 -4.28 29.87
C GLY A 89 -4.58 -2.92 29.29
N GLU A 90 -4.42 -2.81 27.97
CA GLU A 90 -4.13 -1.55 27.27
C GLU A 90 -5.34 -1.08 26.44
N GLU A 91 -5.58 0.23 26.43
CA GLU A 91 -6.63 0.84 25.61
C GLU A 91 -6.11 1.07 24.19
N VAL A 92 -6.74 0.41 23.21
CA VAL A 92 -6.35 0.48 21.80
C VAL A 92 -7.46 1.15 21.00
N ALA A 93 -7.12 2.18 20.24
CA ALA A 93 -8.09 2.91 19.42
C ALA A 93 -8.65 2.05 18.28
N VAL A 94 -9.97 2.13 18.09
CA VAL A 94 -10.71 1.42 17.04
C VAL A 94 -10.59 2.17 15.72
N ILE A 95 -10.13 1.48 14.69
CA ILE A 95 -10.02 1.99 13.32
C ILE A 95 -11.40 1.91 12.66
N GLY A 96 -11.93 3.08 12.30
CA GLY A 96 -13.22 3.23 11.64
C GLY A 96 -13.12 3.20 10.12
N GLN A 97 -12.07 3.81 9.55
CA GLN A 97 -11.83 3.80 8.11
C GLN A 97 -10.36 3.79 7.71
N VAL A 98 -10.11 3.20 6.53
CA VAL A 98 -8.86 3.25 5.79
C VAL A 98 -9.16 3.77 4.39
N VAL A 99 -8.59 4.91 4.02
CA VAL A 99 -8.95 5.63 2.78
C VAL A 99 -7.70 5.98 1.99
N TRP A 100 -7.73 5.77 0.67
CA TRP A 100 -6.62 6.09 -0.23
C TRP A 100 -6.99 7.15 -1.27
N SER A 101 -6.05 8.03 -1.57
CA SER A 101 -6.32 9.15 -2.49
C SER A 101 -5.08 9.68 -3.19
N CYS A 102 -5.31 10.46 -4.26
CA CYS A 102 -4.25 11.28 -4.84
C CYS A 102 -3.84 12.38 -3.84
N LYS A 103 -2.55 12.66 -3.75
CA LYS A 103 -2.00 13.73 -2.90
C LYS A 103 -2.41 15.12 -3.43
N GLY A 104 -2.61 16.08 -2.53
CA GLY A 104 -2.87 17.50 -2.84
C GLY A 104 -4.33 17.96 -2.64
N ALA A 105 -5.17 17.82 -3.67
CA ALA A 105 -6.56 18.28 -3.59
C ALA A 105 -7.53 17.17 -3.13
N CYS A 106 -7.28 15.92 -3.52
CA CYS A 106 -8.20 14.82 -3.21
C CYS A 106 -8.12 14.39 -1.75
N ASP A 107 -6.91 14.33 -1.19
CA ASP A 107 -6.66 14.12 0.23
C ASP A 107 -7.29 15.23 1.08
N SER A 108 -7.07 16.51 0.77
CA SER A 108 -7.64 17.64 1.52
C SER A 108 -9.17 17.61 1.58
N ILE A 109 -9.82 17.25 0.47
CA ILE A 109 -11.29 17.13 0.39
C ILE A 109 -11.78 15.96 1.25
N LEU A 110 -11.11 14.81 1.17
CA LEU A 110 -11.48 13.63 1.97
C LEU A 110 -11.24 13.87 3.46
N GLU A 111 -10.12 14.49 3.81
CA GLU A 111 -9.77 14.84 5.18
C GLU A 111 -10.85 15.73 5.81
N ALA A 112 -11.26 16.79 5.10
CA ALA A 112 -12.31 17.70 5.56
C ALA A 112 -13.66 17.01 5.77
N ASP A 113 -13.97 15.96 5.00
CA ASP A 113 -15.21 15.20 5.19
C ASP A 113 -15.11 14.18 6.33
N LEU A 114 -13.97 13.48 6.44
CA LEU A 114 -13.73 12.45 7.44
C LEU A 114 -13.57 13.02 8.85
N LEU A 115 -12.96 14.20 9.00
CA LEU A 115 -12.81 14.89 10.30
C LEU A 115 -14.14 15.19 11.00
N LYS A 116 -15.26 15.23 10.25
CA LYS A 116 -16.60 15.41 10.82
C LYS A 116 -17.05 14.18 11.62
N LYS A 117 -16.55 13.00 11.28
CA LYS A 117 -17.03 11.70 11.79
C LYS A 117 -15.96 10.90 12.54
N PHE A 118 -14.69 11.13 12.22
CA PHE A 118 -13.58 10.34 12.70
C PHE A 118 -12.46 11.24 13.24
N ASN A 119 -11.57 10.65 14.04
CA ASN A 119 -10.34 11.29 14.45
C ASN A 119 -9.19 10.80 13.57
N TYR A 120 -8.28 11.71 13.22
CA TYR A 120 -7.14 11.39 12.37
C TYR A 120 -6.16 10.47 13.12
N ALA A 121 -5.81 9.33 12.53
CA ALA A 121 -4.83 8.40 13.10
C ALA A 121 -3.44 8.58 12.50
N GLY A 122 -3.38 8.73 11.17
CA GLY A 122 -2.11 8.85 10.47
C GLY A 122 -2.24 8.64 8.97
N TRP A 123 -1.09 8.71 8.31
CA TRP A 123 -0.95 8.55 6.88
C TRP A 123 0.33 7.81 6.51
N CYS A 124 0.36 7.26 5.31
CA CYS A 124 1.53 6.66 4.69
C CYS A 124 1.43 6.85 3.18
N ASP A 125 2.55 7.06 2.48
CA ASP A 125 2.51 7.14 1.02
C ASP A 125 2.15 5.74 0.46
N LEU A 126 1.31 5.69 -0.57
CA LEU A 126 0.89 4.43 -1.19
C LEU A 126 2.09 3.66 -1.76
N GLY A 127 3.13 4.38 -2.18
CA GLY A 127 4.37 3.78 -2.65
C GLY A 127 5.16 3.04 -1.58
N ASP A 128 5.01 3.38 -0.30
CA ASP A 128 5.70 2.69 0.80
C ASP A 128 5.11 1.29 1.00
N TYR A 129 3.82 1.12 0.77
CA TYR A 129 3.20 -0.20 0.73
C TYR A 129 3.76 -1.09 -0.39
N LEU A 130 4.47 -0.54 -1.37
CA LEU A 130 5.16 -1.33 -2.39
C LEU A 130 6.48 -1.91 -1.90
N LEU A 131 6.93 -1.55 -0.70
CA LEU A 131 8.04 -2.19 -0.01
C LEU A 131 7.55 -3.47 0.67
N PRO A 132 8.04 -4.66 0.27
CA PRO A 132 7.63 -5.93 0.87
C PRO A 132 7.67 -5.97 2.40
N PRO A 133 8.70 -5.43 3.10
CA PRO A 133 8.70 -5.40 4.56
C PRO A 133 7.54 -4.56 5.14
N VAL A 134 7.30 -3.36 4.59
CA VAL A 134 6.21 -2.45 5.03
C VAL A 134 4.85 -3.10 4.80
N TYR A 135 4.65 -3.72 3.64
CA TYR A 135 3.46 -4.50 3.35
C TYR A 135 3.22 -5.59 4.39
N LEU A 136 4.23 -6.40 4.71
CA LEU A 136 4.11 -7.50 5.67
C LEU A 136 3.81 -6.99 7.09
N ARG A 137 4.47 -5.91 7.53
CA ARG A 137 4.18 -5.28 8.82
C ARG A 137 2.73 -4.85 8.90
N ASN A 138 2.25 -4.12 7.89
CA ASN A 138 0.88 -3.62 7.86
C ASN A 138 -0.14 -4.77 7.74
N LEU A 139 0.17 -5.84 7.00
CA LEU A 139 -0.67 -7.03 6.92
C LEU A 139 -0.80 -7.72 8.29
N ASN A 140 0.30 -7.87 9.03
CA ASN A 140 0.28 -8.44 10.37
C ASN A 140 -0.52 -7.58 11.34
N SER A 141 -0.30 -6.25 11.35
CA SER A 141 -1.07 -5.31 12.16
C SER A 141 -2.57 -5.36 11.81
N PHE A 142 -2.91 -5.48 10.53
CA PHE A 142 -4.29 -5.63 10.07
C PHE A 142 -4.92 -6.93 10.57
N MET A 143 -4.22 -8.07 10.46
CA MET A 143 -4.70 -9.37 10.95
C MET A 143 -4.91 -9.38 12.46
N LEU A 144 -3.97 -8.82 13.23
CA LEU A 144 -4.10 -8.68 14.68
C LEU A 144 -5.28 -7.77 15.05
N GLY A 145 -5.45 -6.66 14.33
CA GLY A 145 -6.56 -5.74 14.55
C GLY A 145 -7.92 -6.38 14.30
N ILE A 146 -8.03 -7.25 13.28
CA ILE A 146 -9.24 -8.06 13.06
C ILE A 146 -9.46 -9.01 14.24
N PHE A 147 -8.42 -9.74 14.67
CA PHE A 147 -8.52 -10.71 15.76
C PHE A 147 -9.00 -10.06 17.07
N HIS A 148 -8.52 -8.86 17.37
CA HIS A 148 -8.89 -8.11 18.57
C HIS A 148 -10.12 -7.18 18.39
N ASN A 149 -10.82 -7.23 17.25
CA ASN A 149 -11.98 -6.38 16.94
C ASN A 149 -11.70 -4.86 16.99
N THR A 150 -10.46 -4.43 16.70
CA THR A 150 -10.11 -3.00 16.63
C THR A 150 -10.32 -2.38 15.24
N TYR A 151 -10.95 -3.10 14.32
CA TYR A 151 -11.37 -2.59 13.03
C TYR A 151 -12.89 -2.69 12.89
N LYS A 152 -13.53 -1.62 12.43
CA LYS A 152 -14.92 -1.67 11.96
C LYS A 152 -15.04 -2.44 10.66
N GLU A 153 -16.25 -2.94 10.38
CA GLU A 153 -16.53 -3.76 9.21
C GLU A 153 -16.12 -3.04 7.91
N GLU A 154 -16.43 -1.75 7.78
CA GLU A 154 -16.02 -0.92 6.66
C GLU A 154 -14.50 -0.85 6.52
N ALA A 155 -13.77 -0.65 7.62
CA ALA A 155 -12.31 -0.62 7.62
C ALA A 155 -11.70 -1.99 7.26
N ILE A 156 -12.35 -3.10 7.65
CA ILE A 156 -11.92 -4.45 7.24
C ILE A 156 -12.07 -4.62 5.73
N VAL A 157 -13.19 -4.21 5.15
CA VAL A 157 -13.42 -4.29 3.69
C VAL A 157 -12.39 -3.43 2.95
N GLN A 158 -12.17 -2.19 3.39
CA GLN A 158 -11.19 -1.27 2.82
C GLN A 158 -9.76 -1.80 2.93
N GLY A 159 -9.37 -2.30 4.10
CA GLY A 159 -8.05 -2.90 4.33
C GLY A 159 -7.81 -4.12 3.43
N ARG A 160 -8.81 -5.00 3.28
CA ARG A 160 -8.72 -6.15 2.36
C ARG A 160 -8.56 -5.71 0.91
N GLU A 161 -9.32 -4.71 0.47
CA GLU A 161 -9.22 -4.18 -0.90
C GLU A 161 -7.83 -3.62 -1.17
N LEU A 162 -7.29 -2.82 -0.24
CA LEU A 162 -5.95 -2.26 -0.31
C LEU A 162 -4.88 -3.35 -0.41
N MET A 163 -4.88 -4.30 0.55
CA MET A 163 -3.86 -5.35 0.61
C MET A 163 -3.87 -6.25 -0.64
N ASN A 164 -5.05 -6.69 -1.07
CA ASN A 164 -5.18 -7.57 -2.23
C ASN A 164 -4.72 -6.90 -3.53
N ASN A 165 -5.02 -5.62 -3.73
CA ASN A 165 -4.63 -4.92 -4.96
C ASN A 165 -3.14 -4.55 -4.98
N ILE A 166 -2.51 -4.36 -3.82
CA ILE A 166 -1.07 -4.10 -3.72
C ILE A 166 -0.24 -5.38 -3.82
N PHE A 167 -0.76 -6.52 -3.39
CA PHE A 167 -0.02 -7.79 -3.32
C PHE A 167 0.76 -8.16 -4.60
N PRO A 168 0.21 -7.99 -5.82
CA PRO A 168 0.94 -8.23 -7.07
C PRO A 168 2.19 -7.36 -7.24
N PHE A 169 2.20 -6.15 -6.71
CA PHE A 169 3.32 -5.21 -6.83
C PHE A 169 4.46 -5.51 -5.84
N ILE A 170 4.15 -6.18 -4.72
CA ILE A 170 5.13 -6.57 -3.69
C ILE A 170 5.68 -7.99 -3.87
N SER A 171 5.02 -8.82 -4.69
CA SER A 171 5.38 -10.23 -4.89
C SER A 171 6.61 -10.38 -5.81
N ARG A 172 7.72 -9.76 -5.41
CA ARG A 172 8.97 -9.65 -6.17
C ARG A 172 10.17 -9.47 -5.23
N HIS A 173 11.37 -9.55 -5.78
CA HIS A 173 12.59 -9.19 -5.04
C HIS A 173 12.70 -7.67 -4.82
N LEU A 174 13.35 -7.29 -3.73
CA LEU A 174 13.74 -5.91 -3.46
C LEU A 174 14.73 -5.43 -4.51
N ASN A 175 14.39 -4.32 -5.16
CA ASN A 175 15.30 -3.63 -6.06
C ASN A 175 16.21 -2.68 -5.28
N ASP A 176 17.15 -2.03 -5.96
CA ASP A 176 18.11 -1.16 -5.28
C ASP A 176 17.43 0.08 -4.67
N ASP A 177 16.46 0.68 -5.37
CA ASP A 177 15.64 1.78 -4.83
C ASP A 177 14.87 1.35 -3.55
N ASP A 178 14.35 0.13 -3.50
CA ASP A 178 13.63 -0.41 -2.33
C ASP A 178 14.58 -0.56 -1.14
N LYS A 179 15.82 -1.00 -1.38
CA LYS A 179 16.82 -1.17 -0.32
C LYS A 179 17.23 0.18 0.24
N GLU A 180 17.43 1.18 -0.62
CA GLU A 180 17.71 2.56 -0.22
C GLU A 180 16.54 3.14 0.58
N GLU A 181 15.31 2.98 0.10
CA GLU A 181 14.13 3.47 0.81
C GLU A 181 13.95 2.79 2.18
N MET A 182 14.15 1.48 2.26
CA MET A 182 14.15 0.77 3.54
C MET A 182 15.25 1.27 4.48
N HIS A 183 16.44 1.56 3.96
CA HIS A 183 17.51 2.14 4.75
C HIS A 183 17.11 3.51 5.30
N ASN A 184 16.53 4.37 4.47
CA ASN A 184 16.04 5.68 4.87
C ASN A 184 14.96 5.57 5.98
N LEU A 185 14.00 4.65 5.82
CA LEU A 185 12.98 4.39 6.83
C LEU A 185 13.57 3.91 8.17
N MET A 186 14.62 3.10 8.15
CA MET A 186 15.32 2.65 9.37
C MET A 186 16.08 3.77 10.10
N MET A 187 16.44 4.84 9.40
CA MET A 187 17.12 5.99 9.99
C MET A 187 16.14 6.97 10.66
N ILE A 188 14.85 6.89 10.34
CA ILE A 188 13.80 7.71 10.95
C ILE A 188 13.41 7.07 12.31
N PRO A 189 13.26 7.87 13.39
CA PRO A 189 12.73 7.36 14.66
C PRO A 189 11.30 6.80 14.52
N PRO A 190 10.94 5.72 15.23
CA PRO A 190 9.58 5.15 15.16
C PRO A 190 8.48 6.15 15.49
N GLU A 191 8.74 7.07 16.41
CA GLU A 191 7.81 8.12 16.84
C GLU A 191 7.48 9.11 15.70
N LEU A 192 8.33 9.17 14.68
CA LEU A 192 8.17 9.98 13.48
C LEU A 192 7.76 9.15 12.25
N GLY A 193 7.34 7.90 12.45
CA GLY A 193 6.91 7.00 11.37
C GLY A 193 8.01 6.13 10.77
N GLY A 194 9.18 6.05 11.42
CA GLY A 194 10.29 5.21 10.98
C GLY A 194 10.11 3.71 11.18
N TRP A 195 11.10 2.93 10.75
CA TRP A 195 11.09 1.47 10.80
C TRP A 195 11.65 0.94 12.13
N ARG A 196 10.76 0.50 13.02
CA ARG A 196 11.02 -0.52 14.07
C ARG A 196 9.83 -1.46 14.20
#